data_AF-A0A847DG14-F1
#
_entry.id   AF-A0A847DG14-F1
#
_cell.length_a   1.000
_cell.length_b   1.000
_cell.length_c   1.000
_cell.angle_alpha   90.00
_cell.angle_beta   90.00
_cell.angle_gamma   90.00
#
_symmetry.space_group_name_H-M   'P 1'
#
loop_
_entity.id
_entity.type
_entity.pdbx_description
1 polymer ?
#
loop_
_entity_poly.entity_id
_entity_poly.type
_entity_poly.pdbx_seq_one_letter_code
_entity_poly.pdbx_strand_id
1 'polypeptide(L)'
;MPGIQYFSKVTKQHPKISLFIFLCIGCFIALKIYYHITPLPAKNWIKTNLEKIAINDPAKFSFALFSGGRAGSHIFRGILEQVDHDPEIAFAVNLGDTVFKGKKSYYKYFLKELEAKLGIPLLTVMGNNDLSGDGIELYRKIFGPSYYSFRVGKNFFIVIDNAGQNRFDNKQIVWLANELKGAAGYDSRIIFMHNPFYDPAVDNREQYISEDTSSKLLALFLKYNVSHIFASQRSGIYEGDLEGVPYTVTGGAGISCPDKRKRYGAYHFLKVNIEKGALNIERKEDFTAGLYKTRHHRYTPAVFVDHMARVHWFEISLLVIMIMGIIIYFIIRKRI
;
A
#
# COMPACT_ATOMS: atom_id res chain seq x y z
N MET A 1 37.34 -29.78 -15.69
CA MET A 1 36.59 -28.59 -16.11
C MET A 1 37.53 -27.42 -16.37
N PRO A 2 37.66 -26.94 -17.62
CA PRO A 2 38.63 -25.91 -18.02
C PRO A 2 38.54 -24.60 -17.20
N GLY A 3 37.34 -24.23 -16.75
CA GLY A 3 37.11 -23.00 -16.00
C GLY A 3 37.77 -22.95 -14.62
N ILE A 4 37.86 -24.08 -13.90
CA ILE A 4 38.45 -24.14 -12.55
C ILE A 4 39.98 -23.98 -12.61
N GLN A 5 40.63 -24.58 -13.60
CA GLN A 5 42.06 -24.43 -13.82
C GLN A 5 42.43 -23.01 -14.27
N TYR A 6 41.60 -22.39 -15.10
CA TYR A 6 41.77 -20.98 -15.51
C TYR A 6 41.63 -20.02 -14.32
N PHE A 7 40.62 -20.20 -13.47
CA PHE A 7 40.38 -19.38 -12.29
C PHE A 7 41.52 -19.50 -11.26
N SER A 8 42.03 -20.72 -11.05
CA SER A 8 43.22 -20.98 -10.21
C SER A 8 44.49 -20.28 -10.73
N LYS A 9 44.66 -20.21 -12.06
CA LYS A 9 45.79 -19.52 -12.69
C LYS A 9 45.70 -18.00 -12.50
N VAL A 10 44.52 -17.41 -12.70
CA VAL A 10 44.28 -15.96 -12.54
C VAL A 10 44.44 -15.52 -11.08
N THR A 11 43.93 -16.29 -10.13
CA THR A 11 44.04 -15.99 -8.69
C THR A 11 45.48 -16.00 -8.19
N LYS A 12 46.31 -16.95 -8.68
CA LYS A 12 47.75 -16.98 -8.40
C LYS A 12 48.53 -15.84 -9.06
N GLN A 13 48.13 -15.44 -10.27
CA GLN A 13 48.80 -14.33 -10.98
C GLN A 13 48.49 -12.97 -10.36
N HIS A 14 47.30 -12.79 -9.75
CA HIS A 14 46.80 -11.48 -9.31
C HIS A 14 46.16 -11.51 -7.91
N PRO A 15 46.92 -11.82 -6.85
CA PRO A 15 46.37 -12.12 -5.51
C PRO A 15 45.63 -10.94 -4.87
N LYS A 16 46.10 -9.70 -5.05
CA LYS A 16 45.48 -8.50 -4.47
C LYS A 16 44.08 -8.23 -5.04
N ILE A 17 43.89 -8.48 -6.34
CA ILE A 17 42.61 -8.24 -7.03
C ILE A 17 41.63 -9.35 -6.71
N SER A 18 42.11 -10.60 -6.71
CA SER A 18 41.30 -11.72 -6.29
C SER A 18 40.80 -11.53 -4.87
N LEU A 19 41.67 -11.09 -3.95
CA LEU A 19 41.26 -10.74 -2.58
C LEU A 19 40.21 -9.63 -2.57
N PHE A 20 40.41 -8.54 -3.32
CA PHE A 20 39.44 -7.44 -3.41
C PHE A 20 38.07 -7.90 -3.93
N ILE A 21 38.04 -8.72 -4.99
CA ILE A 21 36.81 -9.29 -5.54
C ILE A 21 36.13 -10.20 -4.50
N PHE A 22 36.88 -11.06 -3.82
CA PHE A 22 36.33 -11.92 -2.75
C PHE A 22 35.76 -11.10 -1.59
N LEU A 23 36.41 -10.00 -1.20
CA LEU A 23 35.87 -9.08 -0.19
C LEU A 23 34.58 -8.41 -0.66
N CYS A 24 34.51 -7.96 -1.91
CA CYS A 24 33.28 -7.37 -2.48
C CYS A 24 32.12 -8.38 -2.49
N ILE A 25 32.39 -9.62 -2.92
CA ILE A 25 31.40 -10.72 -2.91
C ILE A 25 30.98 -11.03 -1.47
N GLY A 26 31.94 -11.14 -0.54
CA GLY A 26 31.70 -11.38 0.87
C GLY A 26 30.81 -10.30 1.49
N CYS A 27 31.11 -9.02 1.25
CA CYS A 27 30.28 -7.90 1.66
C CYS A 27 28.86 -7.97 1.05
N PHE A 28 28.76 -8.30 -0.24
CA PHE A 28 27.45 -8.45 -0.90
C PHE A 28 26.60 -9.56 -0.27
N ILE A 29 27.19 -10.72 0.00
CA ILE A 29 26.53 -11.84 0.68
C ILE A 29 26.12 -11.43 2.10
N ALA A 30 27.03 -10.81 2.86
CA ALA A 30 26.75 -10.35 4.21
C ALA A 30 25.58 -9.36 4.26
N LEU A 31 25.48 -8.44 3.28
CA LEU A 31 24.33 -7.53 3.16
C LEU A 31 23.04 -8.26 2.83
N LYS A 32 23.06 -9.24 1.92
CA LYS A 32 21.86 -10.04 1.60
C LYS A 32 21.38 -10.79 2.83
N ILE A 33 22.30 -11.38 3.59
CA ILE A 33 21.99 -12.01 4.88
C ILE A 33 21.41 -10.96 5.84
N TYR A 34 22.06 -9.81 6.00
CA TYR A 34 21.58 -8.71 6.83
C TYR A 34 20.15 -8.25 6.44
N TYR A 35 19.86 -8.04 5.17
CA TYR A 35 18.52 -7.69 4.69
C TYR A 35 17.49 -8.79 4.94
N HIS A 36 17.91 -10.06 4.87
CA HIS A 36 17.06 -11.19 5.16
C HIS A 36 16.72 -11.28 6.65
N ILE A 37 17.70 -11.13 7.54
CA ILE A 37 17.54 -11.24 9.01
C ILE A 37 17.03 -9.97 9.68
N THR A 38 17.19 -8.79 9.07
CA THR A 38 16.72 -7.53 9.66
C THR A 38 15.24 -7.62 9.99
N PRO A 39 14.80 -7.14 11.15
CA PRO A 39 13.41 -7.27 11.55
C PRO A 39 12.48 -6.52 10.58
N LEU A 40 11.21 -6.90 10.65
CA LEU A 40 10.17 -6.12 10.00
C LEU A 40 10.06 -4.77 10.70
N PRO A 41 9.85 -3.69 9.93
CA PRO A 41 9.80 -2.31 10.43
C PRO A 41 8.63 -2.06 11.41
N ALA A 42 7.59 -2.90 11.38
CA ALA A 42 6.47 -2.82 12.30
C ALA A 42 5.91 -4.21 12.57
N LYS A 43 5.16 -4.32 13.67
CA LYS A 43 4.38 -5.51 14.07
C LYS A 43 3.10 -5.03 14.73
N ASN A 44 1.98 -5.73 14.49
CA ASN A 44 0.66 -5.38 15.02
C ASN A 44 0.21 -3.95 14.69
N TRP A 45 0.59 -3.43 13.51
CA TRP A 45 0.31 -2.04 13.10
C TRP A 45 -1.13 -1.62 13.32
N ILE A 46 -2.11 -2.44 12.89
CA ILE A 46 -3.54 -2.14 12.99
C ILE A 46 -3.93 -1.94 14.46
N LYS A 47 -3.53 -2.88 15.33
CA LYS A 47 -3.81 -2.78 16.76
C LYS A 47 -3.21 -1.51 17.37
N THR A 48 -1.94 -1.24 17.09
CA THR A 48 -1.25 -0.05 17.60
C THR A 48 -1.86 1.25 17.08
N ASN A 49 -2.32 1.29 15.82
CA ASN A 49 -2.96 2.48 15.27
C ASN A 49 -4.37 2.67 15.83
N LEU A 50 -5.14 1.60 16.00
CA LEU A 50 -6.46 1.66 16.68
C LEU A 50 -6.34 2.22 18.10
N GLU A 51 -5.32 1.81 18.86
CA GLU A 51 -5.07 2.32 20.22
C GLU A 51 -4.67 3.81 20.24
N LYS A 52 -4.17 4.34 19.12
CA LYS A 52 -3.78 5.76 18.97
C LYS A 52 -4.92 6.65 18.48
N ILE A 53 -6.05 6.09 18.04
CA ILE A 53 -7.19 6.90 17.58
C ILE A 53 -7.75 7.65 18.80
N ALA A 54 -7.53 8.97 18.82
CA ALA A 54 -8.05 9.87 19.84
C ALA A 54 -9.10 10.79 19.20
N ILE A 55 -10.33 10.70 19.66
CA ILE A 55 -11.47 11.45 19.12
C ILE A 55 -12.17 12.16 20.28
N ASN A 56 -12.23 13.49 20.20
CA ASN A 56 -12.82 14.33 21.25
C ASN A 56 -14.34 14.18 21.34
N ASP A 57 -15.02 14.17 20.20
CA ASP A 57 -16.46 13.91 20.10
C ASP A 57 -16.71 12.65 19.26
N PRO A 58 -16.99 11.49 19.88
CA PRO A 58 -17.26 10.24 19.15
C PRO A 58 -18.53 10.26 18.30
N ALA A 59 -19.39 11.28 18.44
CA ALA A 59 -20.55 11.51 17.58
C ALA A 59 -20.25 12.48 16.42
N LYS A 60 -19.13 13.21 16.46
CA LYS A 60 -18.71 14.18 15.44
C LYS A 60 -17.20 14.19 15.21
N PHE A 61 -16.76 13.56 14.13
CA PHE A 61 -15.34 13.48 13.79
C PHE A 61 -15.13 13.23 12.29
N SER A 62 -13.90 13.42 11.82
CA SER A 62 -13.55 13.16 10.43
C SER A 62 -12.40 12.17 10.32
N PHE A 63 -12.37 11.42 9.22
CA PHE A 63 -11.27 10.54 8.86
C PHE A 63 -10.95 10.64 7.37
N ALA A 64 -9.71 10.33 7.01
CA ALA A 64 -9.26 10.32 5.62
C ALA A 64 -9.40 8.93 5.01
N LEU A 65 -9.76 8.88 3.73
CA LEU A 65 -9.74 7.67 2.89
C LEU A 65 -8.91 7.93 1.64
N PHE A 66 -8.05 6.98 1.30
CA PHE A 66 -7.34 7.01 0.04
C PHE A 66 -6.97 5.59 -0.39
N SER A 67 -6.62 5.41 -1.67
CA SER A 67 -6.18 4.12 -2.19
C SER A 67 -5.10 4.25 -3.25
N GLY A 68 -4.28 3.19 -3.38
CA GLY A 68 -3.26 3.09 -4.41
C GLY A 68 -2.05 3.99 -4.14
N GLY A 69 -1.78 4.27 -2.86
CA GLY A 69 -0.61 5.02 -2.40
C GLY A 69 0.67 4.27 -2.73
N ARG A 70 1.33 4.61 -3.85
CA ARG A 70 2.64 4.04 -4.16
C ARG A 70 3.71 4.81 -3.43
N ALA A 71 4.29 4.18 -2.41
CA ALA A 71 5.44 4.69 -1.69
C ALA A 71 6.52 5.20 -2.67
N GLY A 72 7.04 6.40 -2.44
CA GLY A 72 8.03 7.10 -3.25
C GLY A 72 7.45 7.98 -4.35
N SER A 73 6.14 7.96 -4.56
CA SER A 73 5.51 8.96 -5.42
C SER A 73 5.34 10.28 -4.68
N HIS A 74 5.65 11.39 -5.35
CA HIS A 74 5.43 12.73 -4.80
C HIS A 74 3.95 12.99 -4.46
N ILE A 75 3.04 12.40 -5.22
CA ILE A 75 1.60 12.46 -5.00
C ILE A 75 1.23 11.82 -3.67
N PHE A 76 1.71 10.60 -3.41
CA PHE A 76 1.41 9.92 -2.15
C PHE A 76 1.93 10.74 -0.95
N ARG A 77 3.15 11.29 -1.04
CA ARG A 77 3.67 12.19 0.00
C ARG A 77 2.81 13.43 0.18
N GLY A 78 2.41 14.09 -0.91
CA GLY A 78 1.58 15.27 -0.86
C GLY A 78 0.21 15.00 -0.22
N ILE A 79 -0.37 13.82 -0.47
CA ILE A 79 -1.60 13.39 0.20
C ILE A 79 -1.37 13.11 1.69
N LEU A 80 -0.30 12.39 2.06
CA LEU A 80 0.01 12.16 3.47
C LEU A 80 0.19 13.46 4.25
N GLU A 81 0.93 14.42 3.69
CA GLU A 81 1.15 15.74 4.30
C GLU A 81 -0.16 16.55 4.40
N GLN A 82 -1.03 16.50 3.39
CA GLN A 82 -2.33 17.18 3.45
C GLN A 82 -3.26 16.57 4.50
N VAL A 83 -3.26 15.23 4.60
CA VAL A 83 -4.02 14.51 5.62
C VAL A 83 -3.50 14.85 7.01
N ASP A 84 -2.19 14.90 7.20
CA ASP A 84 -1.55 15.23 8.48
C ASP A 84 -1.77 16.68 8.93
N HIS A 85 -1.82 17.62 7.98
CA HIS A 85 -2.04 19.04 8.26
C HIS A 85 -3.51 19.43 8.51
N ASP A 86 -4.48 18.54 8.27
CA ASP A 86 -5.89 18.80 8.53
C ASP A 86 -6.23 18.39 9.98
N PRO A 87 -6.41 19.35 10.92
CA PRO A 87 -6.58 19.05 12.34
C PRO A 87 -7.94 18.39 12.67
N GLU A 88 -8.88 18.36 11.72
CA GLU A 88 -10.18 17.69 11.92
C GLU A 88 -10.11 16.18 11.61
N ILE A 89 -9.04 15.72 10.96
CA ILE A 89 -8.86 14.32 10.58
C ILE A 89 -8.21 13.56 11.75
N ALA A 90 -8.99 12.69 12.39
CA ALA A 90 -8.52 11.93 13.55
C ALA A 90 -7.71 10.68 13.21
N PHE A 91 -7.96 10.09 12.03
CA PHE A 91 -7.24 8.93 11.51
C PHE A 91 -7.42 8.82 10.00
N ALA A 92 -6.64 7.96 9.37
CA ALA A 92 -6.73 7.65 7.96
C ALA A 92 -6.95 6.15 7.72
N VAL A 93 -7.52 5.80 6.57
CA VAL A 93 -7.68 4.43 6.08
C VAL A 93 -7.17 4.33 4.64
N ASN A 94 -6.16 3.48 4.42
CA ASN A 94 -5.74 3.10 3.08
C ASN A 94 -6.56 1.90 2.60
N LEU A 95 -7.34 2.04 1.53
CA LEU A 95 -8.23 0.99 0.99
C LEU A 95 -7.49 -0.12 0.21
N GLY A 96 -6.19 -0.28 0.45
CA GLY A 96 -5.36 -1.36 -0.07
C GLY A 96 -4.45 -0.96 -1.22
N ASP A 97 -3.81 -1.97 -1.80
CA ASP A 97 -2.68 -1.81 -2.72
C ASP A 97 -1.61 -0.89 -2.11
N THR A 98 -1.32 -1.16 -0.84
CA THR A 98 -0.37 -0.42 0.00
C THR A 98 1.04 -0.45 -0.60
N VAL A 99 1.39 -1.55 -1.24
CA VAL A 99 2.64 -1.71 -1.97
C VAL A 99 2.41 -2.22 -3.38
N PHE A 100 3.35 -1.97 -4.29
CA PHE A 100 3.30 -2.50 -5.65
C PHE A 100 3.42 -4.03 -5.70
N LYS A 101 4.15 -4.61 -4.73
CA LYS A 101 4.31 -6.06 -4.58
C LYS A 101 4.51 -6.38 -3.11
N GLY A 102 3.89 -7.45 -2.61
CA GLY A 102 3.98 -7.93 -1.22
C GLY A 102 5.36 -8.47 -0.85
N LYS A 103 6.38 -7.60 -0.87
CA LYS A 103 7.77 -7.89 -0.50
C LYS A 103 8.22 -6.99 0.64
N LYS A 104 9.15 -7.53 1.44
CA LYS A 104 9.73 -6.87 2.61
C LYS A 104 10.32 -5.50 2.30
N SER A 105 10.98 -5.34 1.15
CA SER A 105 11.57 -4.07 0.73
C SER A 105 10.52 -2.98 0.48
N TYR A 106 9.41 -3.31 -0.20
CA TYR A 106 8.34 -2.35 -0.46
C TYR A 106 7.63 -1.93 0.82
N TYR A 107 7.31 -2.87 1.72
CA TYR A 107 6.70 -2.51 3.00
C TYR A 107 7.65 -1.69 3.88
N LYS A 108 8.95 -2.02 3.91
CA LYS A 108 9.95 -1.20 4.60
C LYS A 108 9.98 0.24 4.09
N TYR A 109 9.88 0.40 2.77
CA TYR A 109 9.89 1.72 2.17
C TYR A 109 8.61 2.49 2.48
N PHE A 110 7.45 1.85 2.32
CA PHE A 110 6.14 2.41 2.66
C PHE A 110 6.08 2.86 4.13
N LEU A 111 6.49 2.02 5.07
CA LEU A 111 6.40 2.34 6.50
C LEU A 111 7.35 3.47 6.92
N LYS A 112 8.55 3.55 6.33
CA LYS A 112 9.46 4.69 6.54
C LYS A 112 8.88 6.00 6.03
N GLU A 113 8.15 5.94 4.93
CA GLU A 113 7.51 7.13 4.36
C GLU A 113 6.33 7.59 5.20
N LEU A 114 5.52 6.66 5.72
CA LEU A 114 4.49 6.97 6.71
C LEU A 114 5.08 7.61 7.97
N GLU A 115 6.11 6.99 8.56
CA GLU A 115 6.78 7.50 9.76
C GLU A 115 7.29 8.94 9.56
N ALA A 116 7.71 9.29 8.35
CA ALA A 116 8.23 10.61 8.03
C ALA A 116 7.17 11.66 7.68
N LYS A 117 5.93 11.26 7.36
CA LYS A 117 4.94 12.12 6.70
C LYS A 117 3.54 12.09 7.28
N LEU A 118 3.23 11.15 8.17
CA LEU A 118 1.91 10.99 8.75
C LEU A 118 2.04 10.72 10.25
N GLY A 119 1.71 11.72 11.06
CA GLY A 119 1.67 11.67 12.52
C GLY A 119 0.37 11.07 13.08
N ILE A 120 -0.71 11.09 12.29
CA ILE A 120 -2.00 10.49 12.70
C ILE A 120 -2.06 8.96 12.43
N PRO A 121 -2.95 8.22 13.12
CA PRO A 121 -3.09 6.79 12.91
C PRO A 121 -3.54 6.43 11.49
N LEU A 122 -2.94 5.39 10.91
CA LEU A 122 -3.34 4.83 9.62
C LEU A 122 -3.78 3.37 9.76
N LEU A 123 -5.01 3.09 9.34
CA LEU A 123 -5.53 1.74 9.18
C LEU A 123 -5.37 1.28 7.72
N THR A 124 -5.26 -0.02 7.52
CA THR A 124 -5.02 -0.60 6.19
C THR A 124 -6.05 -1.67 5.87
N VAL A 125 -6.53 -1.65 4.64
CA VAL A 125 -7.23 -2.75 3.97
C VAL A 125 -6.20 -3.49 3.12
N MET A 126 -6.33 -4.82 3.00
CA MET A 126 -5.45 -5.59 2.13
C MET A 126 -5.91 -5.48 0.67
N GLY A 127 -4.99 -5.19 -0.26
CA GLY A 127 -5.26 -5.23 -1.71
C GLY A 127 -4.57 -6.37 -2.46
N ASN A 128 -4.86 -6.52 -3.75
CA ASN A 128 -4.32 -7.61 -4.56
C ASN A 128 -2.78 -7.52 -4.71
N ASN A 129 -2.20 -6.32 -4.76
CA ASN A 129 -0.75 -6.18 -4.83
C ASN A 129 -0.08 -6.55 -3.50
N ASP A 130 -0.77 -6.33 -2.37
CA ASP A 130 -0.30 -6.70 -1.04
C ASP A 130 -0.19 -8.23 -0.87
N LEU A 131 -1.01 -9.00 -1.59
CA LEU A 131 -1.00 -10.47 -1.62
C LEU A 131 0.16 -11.08 -2.41
N SER A 132 0.70 -10.36 -3.39
CA SER A 132 1.65 -10.93 -4.34
C SER A 132 3.00 -11.31 -3.70
N GLY A 133 3.62 -12.41 -4.14
CA GLY A 133 4.87 -12.92 -3.53
C GLY A 133 4.61 -13.61 -2.18
N ASP A 134 5.37 -13.27 -1.14
CA ASP A 134 5.17 -13.76 0.25
C ASP A 134 4.09 -12.94 1.00
N GLY A 135 3.21 -12.28 0.25
CA GLY A 135 2.52 -11.06 0.65
C GLY A 135 1.59 -11.20 1.84
N ILE A 136 0.81 -12.29 1.91
CA ILE A 136 -0.16 -12.49 2.99
C ILE A 136 0.49 -12.71 4.37
N GLU A 137 1.52 -13.55 4.45
CA GLU A 137 2.21 -13.79 5.71
C GLU A 137 2.94 -12.54 6.18
N LEU A 138 3.58 -11.86 5.23
CA LEU A 138 4.30 -10.64 5.49
C LEU A 138 3.37 -9.51 5.95
N TYR A 139 2.24 -9.31 5.27
CA TYR A 139 1.21 -8.38 5.68
C TYR A 139 0.74 -8.71 7.10
N ARG A 140 0.44 -9.98 7.40
CA ARG A 140 -0.02 -10.36 8.75
C ARG A 140 1.03 -10.13 9.83
N LYS A 141 2.30 -10.38 9.55
CA LYS A 141 3.41 -10.11 10.48
C LYS A 141 3.58 -8.61 10.76
N ILE A 142 3.33 -7.76 9.77
CA ILE A 142 3.46 -6.30 9.88
C ILE A 142 2.19 -5.68 10.48
N PHE A 143 1.07 -5.88 9.81
CA PHE A 143 -0.18 -5.16 10.06
C PHE A 143 -1.08 -5.84 11.07
N GLY A 144 -1.11 -7.18 11.07
CA GLY A 144 -2.04 -7.98 11.87
C GLY A 144 -3.12 -8.65 11.01
N PRO A 145 -4.34 -8.85 11.53
CA PRO A 145 -5.39 -9.55 10.78
C PRO A 145 -5.77 -8.80 9.49
N SER A 146 -6.14 -9.54 8.44
CA SER A 146 -6.47 -8.93 7.14
C SER A 146 -7.92 -8.45 7.04
N TYR A 147 -8.78 -8.88 7.95
CA TYR A 147 -10.12 -8.37 8.20
C TYR A 147 -10.31 -8.17 9.70
N TYR A 148 -11.01 -7.11 10.09
CA TYR A 148 -11.19 -6.71 11.49
C TYR A 148 -12.32 -5.68 11.59
N SER A 149 -12.80 -5.45 12.80
CA SER A 149 -13.78 -4.40 13.10
C SER A 149 -13.28 -3.51 14.23
N PHE A 150 -13.80 -2.30 14.29
CA PHE A 150 -13.57 -1.37 15.38
C PHE A 150 -14.75 -0.41 15.49
N ARG A 151 -14.77 0.39 16.56
CA ARG A 151 -15.85 1.33 16.84
C ARG A 151 -15.32 2.69 17.27
N VAL A 152 -16.04 3.73 16.88
CA VAL A 152 -15.89 5.08 17.42
C VAL A 152 -17.27 5.56 17.83
N GLY A 153 -17.50 5.70 19.14
CA GLY A 153 -18.83 6.03 19.65
C GLY A 153 -19.87 5.01 19.19
N LYS A 154 -20.93 5.50 18.52
CA LYS A 154 -21.99 4.69 17.91
C LYS A 154 -21.79 4.41 16.42
N ASN A 155 -20.56 4.50 15.93
CA ASN A 155 -20.21 4.16 14.56
C ASN A 155 -19.41 2.87 14.53
N PHE A 156 -19.86 1.90 13.74
CA PHE A 156 -19.23 0.59 13.63
C PHE A 156 -18.54 0.45 12.27
N PHE A 157 -17.25 0.15 12.30
CA PHE A 157 -16.40 0.06 11.12
C PHE A 157 -15.94 -1.37 10.92
N ILE A 158 -16.03 -1.86 9.69
CA ILE A 158 -15.68 -3.24 9.35
C ILE A 158 -14.78 -3.21 8.12
N VAL A 159 -13.58 -3.77 8.27
CA VAL A 159 -12.65 -4.00 7.18
C VAL A 159 -12.76 -5.46 6.78
N ILE A 160 -13.07 -5.72 5.51
CA ILE A 160 -13.10 -7.06 4.93
C ILE A 160 -11.89 -7.30 4.01
N ASP A 161 -11.48 -8.55 3.90
CA ASP A 161 -10.44 -9.01 3.00
C ASP A 161 -11.07 -9.69 1.79
N ASN A 162 -11.17 -8.92 0.71
CA ASN A 162 -11.58 -9.41 -0.60
C ASN A 162 -10.47 -9.24 -1.64
N ALA A 163 -9.21 -9.16 -1.21
CA ALA A 163 -8.06 -8.82 -2.04
C ALA A 163 -7.81 -9.81 -3.20
N GLY A 164 -8.31 -11.03 -3.12
CA GLY A 164 -8.22 -12.04 -4.17
C GLY A 164 -9.53 -12.82 -4.30
N GLN A 165 -9.77 -13.40 -5.49
CA GLN A 165 -11.04 -14.03 -5.86
C GLN A 165 -11.52 -15.12 -4.87
N ASN A 166 -10.60 -15.84 -4.23
CA ASN A 166 -10.91 -16.93 -3.28
C ASN A 166 -10.62 -16.57 -1.81
N ARG A 167 -10.47 -15.29 -1.48
CA ARG A 167 -10.12 -14.86 -0.10
C ARG A 167 -11.32 -14.57 0.79
N PHE A 168 -12.48 -14.37 0.20
CA PHE A 168 -13.73 -14.21 0.94
C PHE A 168 -14.37 -15.58 1.18
N ASP A 169 -13.83 -16.31 2.16
CA ASP A 169 -14.27 -17.67 2.49
C ASP A 169 -15.47 -17.70 3.46
N ASN A 170 -16.03 -18.89 3.68
CA ASN A 170 -17.14 -19.09 4.61
C ASN A 170 -16.82 -18.65 6.04
N LYS A 171 -15.55 -18.70 6.46
CA LYS A 171 -15.16 -18.24 7.81
C LYS A 171 -15.32 -16.73 7.91
N GLN A 172 -14.89 -15.99 6.89
CA GLN A 172 -15.06 -14.54 6.85
C GLN A 172 -16.54 -14.15 6.69
N ILE A 173 -17.34 -14.91 5.93
CA ILE A 173 -18.80 -14.69 5.82
C ILE A 173 -19.48 -14.81 7.19
N VAL A 174 -19.21 -15.89 7.93
CA VAL A 174 -19.78 -16.11 9.27
C VAL A 174 -19.30 -15.04 10.25
N TRP A 175 -18.02 -14.68 10.18
CA TRP A 175 -17.47 -13.59 10.97
C TRP A 175 -18.19 -12.26 10.68
N LEU A 176 -18.29 -11.87 9.41
CA LEU A 176 -18.95 -10.64 8.99
C LEU A 176 -20.42 -10.59 9.42
N ALA A 177 -21.15 -11.70 9.29
CA ALA A 177 -22.53 -11.80 9.74
C ALA A 177 -22.66 -11.59 11.25
N ASN A 178 -21.70 -12.09 12.04
CA ASN A 178 -21.67 -11.89 13.49
C ASN A 178 -21.34 -10.45 13.88
N GLU A 179 -20.36 -9.83 13.20
CA GLU A 179 -20.02 -8.41 13.39
C GLU A 179 -21.21 -7.50 13.08
N LEU A 180 -21.84 -7.70 11.92
CA LEU A 180 -23.02 -6.93 11.51
C LEU A 180 -24.21 -7.13 12.45
N LYS A 181 -24.43 -8.35 12.94
CA LYS A 181 -25.46 -8.63 13.96
C LYS A 181 -25.15 -7.91 15.28
N GLY A 182 -23.88 -7.91 15.72
CA GLY A 182 -23.44 -7.17 16.90
C GLY A 182 -23.54 -5.64 16.74
N ALA A 183 -23.49 -5.16 15.49
CA ALA A 183 -23.60 -3.74 15.15
C ALA A 183 -25.05 -3.23 15.01
N ALA A 184 -26.06 -4.04 15.32
CA ALA A 184 -27.47 -3.66 15.15
C ALA A 184 -27.90 -2.43 15.96
N GLY A 185 -27.25 -2.17 17.11
CA GLY A 185 -27.52 -1.00 17.97
C GLY A 185 -26.67 0.24 17.66
N TYR A 186 -25.86 0.22 16.62
CA TYR A 186 -25.00 1.34 16.20
C TYR A 186 -25.73 2.23 15.19
N ASP A 187 -25.42 3.52 15.22
CA ASP A 187 -26.02 4.52 14.33
C ASP A 187 -25.56 4.28 12.88
N SER A 188 -24.30 3.86 12.69
CA SER A 188 -23.75 3.55 11.37
C SER A 188 -22.96 2.22 11.34
N ARG A 189 -23.01 1.58 10.17
CA ARG A 189 -22.23 0.37 9.81
C ARG A 189 -21.49 0.66 8.51
N ILE A 190 -20.19 0.88 8.61
CA ILE A 190 -19.36 1.34 7.51
C ILE A 190 -18.41 0.22 7.10
N ILE A 191 -18.47 -0.19 5.84
CA ILE A 191 -17.62 -1.25 5.30
C ILE A 191 -16.46 -0.64 4.52
N PHE A 192 -15.26 -1.18 4.74
CA PHE A 192 -14.08 -0.92 3.92
C PHE A 192 -13.64 -2.21 3.23
N MET A 193 -13.43 -2.13 1.92
CA MET A 193 -13.01 -3.25 1.09
C MET A 193 -12.06 -2.77 -0.01
N HIS A 194 -11.32 -3.71 -0.63
CA HIS A 194 -10.41 -3.35 -1.70
C HIS A 194 -11.10 -3.46 -3.06
N ASN A 195 -11.47 -4.68 -3.45
CA ASN A 195 -12.07 -4.93 -4.75
C ASN A 195 -13.51 -4.41 -4.77
N PRO A 196 -13.93 -3.61 -5.76
CA PRO A 196 -15.28 -3.07 -5.83
C PRO A 196 -16.31 -4.09 -6.37
N PHE A 197 -17.60 -3.93 -6.05
CA PHE A 197 -18.69 -4.67 -6.71
C PHE A 197 -18.82 -4.27 -8.18
N TYR A 198 -18.75 -2.97 -8.40
CA TYR A 198 -18.87 -2.34 -9.70
C TYR A 198 -17.84 -1.22 -9.81
N ASP A 199 -17.21 -1.14 -10.97
CA ASP A 199 -16.31 -0.07 -11.35
C ASP A 199 -16.69 0.44 -12.75
N PRO A 200 -17.25 1.66 -12.88
CA PRO A 200 -17.66 2.21 -14.17
C PRO A 200 -16.50 2.57 -15.11
N ALA A 201 -15.27 2.66 -14.61
CA ALA A 201 -14.10 3.00 -15.43
C ALA A 201 -13.45 1.78 -16.09
N VAL A 202 -13.90 0.58 -15.75
CA VAL A 202 -13.39 -0.68 -16.29
C VAL A 202 -14.46 -1.25 -17.21
N ASP A 203 -14.11 -1.44 -18.48
CA ASP A 203 -14.99 -2.03 -19.49
C ASP A 203 -15.30 -3.49 -19.12
N ASN A 204 -16.36 -3.72 -18.33
CA ASN A 204 -17.19 -4.92 -18.06
C ASN A 204 -16.61 -6.35 -18.21
N ARG A 205 -15.29 -6.56 -18.30
CA ARG A 205 -14.66 -7.86 -18.61
C ARG A 205 -13.85 -8.48 -17.46
N GLU A 206 -13.57 -7.72 -16.39
CA GLU A 206 -12.92 -8.25 -15.19
C GLU A 206 -13.85 -8.06 -13.99
N GLN A 207 -14.53 -9.12 -13.58
CA GLN A 207 -15.21 -9.15 -12.29
C GLN A 207 -14.14 -9.13 -11.18
N TYR A 208 -14.11 -8.04 -10.41
CA TYR A 208 -13.24 -7.89 -9.24
C TYR A 208 -13.58 -8.87 -8.10
N ILE A 209 -14.86 -9.25 -8.04
CA ILE A 209 -15.44 -10.15 -7.05
C ILE A 209 -16.27 -11.18 -7.82
N SER A 210 -16.21 -12.46 -7.43
CA SER A 210 -17.06 -13.48 -8.04
C SER A 210 -18.54 -13.23 -7.75
N GLU A 211 -19.42 -13.66 -8.66
CA GLU A 211 -20.86 -13.50 -8.51
C GLU A 211 -21.41 -14.09 -7.20
N ASP A 212 -20.91 -15.27 -6.79
CA ASP A 212 -21.24 -15.91 -5.51
C ASP A 212 -20.87 -15.04 -4.30
N THR A 213 -19.64 -14.50 -4.29
CA THR A 213 -19.19 -13.61 -3.21
C THR A 213 -19.98 -12.30 -3.20
N SER A 214 -20.20 -11.71 -4.38
CA SER A 214 -20.99 -10.50 -4.56
C SER A 214 -22.40 -10.67 -3.97
N SER A 215 -23.08 -11.76 -4.34
CA SER A 215 -24.45 -12.04 -3.90
C SER A 215 -24.54 -12.24 -2.38
N LYS A 216 -23.59 -12.97 -1.79
CA LYS A 216 -23.53 -13.21 -0.33
C LYS A 216 -23.24 -11.93 0.46
N LEU A 217 -22.32 -11.10 -0.02
CA LEU A 217 -22.01 -9.82 0.61
C LEU A 217 -23.22 -8.89 0.56
N LEU A 218 -23.82 -8.73 -0.62
CA LEU A 218 -24.98 -7.87 -0.81
C LEU A 218 -26.14 -8.29 0.08
N ALA A 219 -26.44 -9.59 0.16
CA ALA A 219 -27.47 -10.12 1.05
C ALA A 219 -27.21 -9.77 2.54
N LEU A 220 -25.96 -9.82 2.99
CA LEU A 220 -25.60 -9.40 4.36
C LEU A 220 -25.75 -7.89 4.54
N PHE A 221 -25.31 -7.10 3.56
CA PHE A 221 -25.35 -5.64 3.64
C PHE A 221 -26.78 -5.10 3.69
N LEU A 222 -27.67 -5.65 2.86
CA LEU A 222 -29.10 -5.33 2.89
C LEU A 222 -29.74 -5.79 4.20
N LYS A 223 -29.51 -7.05 4.61
CA LYS A 223 -30.12 -7.61 5.83
C LYS A 223 -29.80 -6.82 7.09
N TYR A 224 -28.57 -6.31 7.19
CA TYR A 224 -28.10 -5.59 8.38
C TYR A 224 -28.03 -4.08 8.20
N ASN A 225 -28.68 -3.52 7.16
CA ASN A 225 -28.76 -2.08 6.92
C ASN A 225 -27.38 -1.39 6.96
N VAL A 226 -26.43 -1.88 6.18
CA VAL A 226 -25.12 -1.23 6.04
C VAL A 226 -25.31 0.21 5.57
N SER A 227 -24.63 1.14 6.24
CA SER A 227 -24.82 2.58 6.04
C SER A 227 -24.03 3.11 4.85
N HIS A 228 -22.82 2.58 4.65
CA HIS A 228 -21.97 2.96 3.53
C HIS A 228 -20.91 1.90 3.27
N ILE A 229 -20.52 1.76 2.00
CA ILE A 229 -19.42 0.89 1.60
C ILE A 229 -18.38 1.73 0.86
N PHE A 230 -17.13 1.62 1.29
CA PHE A 230 -15.98 2.21 0.63
C PHE A 230 -15.13 1.12 0.00
N ALA A 231 -14.90 1.24 -1.31
CA ALA A 231 -14.04 0.34 -2.08
C ALA A 231 -12.91 1.08 -2.77
N SER A 232 -11.83 0.34 -3.09
CA SER A 232 -10.69 0.88 -3.81
C SER A 232 -10.87 0.76 -5.33
N GLN A 233 -10.32 1.72 -6.06
CA GLN A 233 -10.09 1.62 -7.50
C GLN A 233 -8.76 2.25 -7.89
N ARG A 234 -8.25 1.88 -9.07
CA ARG A 234 -6.99 2.40 -9.61
C ARG A 234 -7.03 3.91 -9.93
N SER A 235 -8.19 4.48 -10.25
CA SER A 235 -8.30 5.90 -10.59
C SER A 235 -9.72 6.43 -10.47
N GLY A 236 -9.84 7.70 -10.09
CA GLY A 236 -11.12 8.40 -10.05
C GLY A 236 -11.88 8.18 -8.75
N ILE A 237 -13.08 8.75 -8.74
CA ILE A 237 -14.09 8.56 -7.72
C ILE A 237 -15.36 8.14 -8.44
N TYR A 238 -16.06 7.17 -7.87
CA TYR A 238 -17.42 6.82 -8.27
C TYR A 238 -18.28 6.77 -7.02
N GLU A 239 -19.41 7.45 -7.08
CA GLU A 239 -20.46 7.40 -6.07
C GLU A 239 -21.68 6.77 -6.73
N GLY A 240 -22.24 5.77 -6.05
CA GLY A 240 -23.36 5.01 -6.54
C GLY A 240 -24.18 4.45 -5.40
N ASP A 241 -25.14 3.63 -5.78
CA ASP A 241 -26.06 2.96 -4.90
C ASP A 241 -26.11 1.48 -5.28
N LEU A 242 -25.93 0.61 -4.28
CA LEU A 242 -25.98 -0.84 -4.43
C LEU A 242 -27.26 -1.35 -3.76
N GLU A 243 -28.37 -1.29 -4.50
CA GLU A 243 -29.71 -1.70 -4.02
C GLU A 243 -30.14 -1.00 -2.73
N GLY A 244 -29.93 0.31 -2.65
CA GLY A 244 -30.23 1.14 -1.47
C GLY A 244 -29.08 1.27 -0.48
N VAL A 245 -27.93 0.65 -0.74
CA VAL A 245 -26.71 0.82 0.07
C VAL A 245 -25.78 1.84 -0.59
N PRO A 246 -25.56 3.01 0.02
CA PRO A 246 -24.60 3.99 -0.48
C PRO A 246 -23.20 3.40 -0.67
N TYR A 247 -22.62 3.64 -1.84
CA TYR A 247 -21.41 2.98 -2.29
C TYR A 247 -20.45 3.99 -2.92
N THR A 248 -19.23 4.07 -2.38
CA THR A 248 -18.17 4.95 -2.90
C THR A 248 -16.94 4.15 -3.26
N VAL A 249 -16.49 4.31 -4.49
CA VAL A 249 -15.23 3.77 -4.98
C VAL A 249 -14.26 4.93 -5.14
N THR A 250 -13.06 4.80 -4.59
CA THR A 250 -12.05 5.85 -4.69
C THR A 250 -10.65 5.28 -4.94
N GLY A 251 -9.88 6.02 -5.73
CA GLY A 251 -8.48 5.80 -5.98
C GLY A 251 -7.67 7.06 -5.74
N GLY A 252 -6.72 7.32 -6.64
CA GLY A 252 -6.16 8.66 -6.77
C GLY A 252 -5.00 9.01 -5.84
N ALA A 253 -4.44 8.07 -5.07
CA ALA A 253 -3.27 8.34 -4.22
C ALA A 253 -1.91 8.05 -4.86
N GLY A 254 -1.84 7.93 -6.19
CA GLY A 254 -0.56 7.76 -6.91
C GLY A 254 -0.58 6.74 -8.05
N ILE A 255 -1.68 6.01 -8.25
CA ILE A 255 -1.87 5.20 -9.47
C ILE A 255 -2.42 6.11 -10.58
N SER A 256 -1.76 6.08 -11.76
CA SER A 256 -2.16 6.89 -12.91
C SER A 256 -3.49 6.41 -13.50
N CYS A 257 -4.40 7.34 -13.77
CA CYS A 257 -5.58 7.10 -14.60
C CYS A 257 -5.16 7.09 -16.08
N PRO A 258 -5.52 6.06 -16.87
CA PRO A 258 -5.34 6.09 -18.32
C PRO A 258 -6.36 6.99 -19.04
N ASP A 259 -7.50 7.30 -18.42
CA ASP A 259 -8.59 8.01 -19.09
C ASP A 259 -8.31 9.53 -19.16
N LYS A 260 -8.19 10.02 -20.40
CA LYS A 260 -8.01 11.45 -20.72
C LYS A 260 -9.30 12.26 -20.60
N ARG A 261 -10.44 11.61 -20.33
CA ARG A 261 -11.70 12.30 -20.06
C ARG A 261 -11.60 13.01 -18.71
N LYS A 262 -11.62 14.34 -18.74
CA LYS A 262 -11.49 15.28 -17.60
C LYS A 262 -12.42 15.03 -16.39
N ARG A 263 -13.30 14.04 -16.42
CA ARG A 263 -14.30 13.74 -15.38
C ARG A 263 -13.73 12.99 -14.16
N TYR A 264 -12.52 12.41 -14.25
CA TYR A 264 -11.89 11.63 -13.16
C TYR A 264 -10.50 12.18 -12.73
N GLY A 265 -10.23 13.45 -13.06
CA GLY A 265 -8.88 13.97 -13.41
C GLY A 265 -8.02 14.68 -12.35
N ALA A 266 -8.10 14.35 -11.05
CA ALA A 266 -7.10 14.83 -10.08
C ALA A 266 -6.78 13.77 -9.02
N TYR A 267 -5.52 13.69 -8.62
CA TYR A 267 -5.11 12.96 -7.42
C TYR A 267 -5.84 13.55 -6.23
N HIS A 268 -6.31 12.70 -5.32
CA HIS A 268 -7.18 13.11 -4.23
C HIS A 268 -7.14 12.12 -3.10
N PHE A 269 -7.68 12.56 -1.96
CA PHE A 269 -8.18 11.71 -0.89
C PHE A 269 -9.62 12.14 -0.57
N LEU A 270 -10.36 11.32 0.16
CA LEU A 270 -11.67 11.68 0.68
C LEU A 270 -11.54 12.03 2.16
N LYS A 271 -12.14 13.14 2.58
CA LYS A 271 -12.40 13.44 3.98
C LYS A 271 -13.84 13.04 4.26
N VAL A 272 -14.03 12.06 5.13
CA VAL A 272 -15.35 11.61 5.55
C VAL A 272 -15.65 12.21 6.90
N ASN A 273 -16.65 13.07 6.96
CA ASN A 273 -17.18 13.64 8.18
C ASN A 273 -18.34 12.77 8.66
N ILE A 274 -18.32 12.39 9.93
CA ILE A 274 -19.41 11.70 10.59
C ILE A 274 -20.07 12.66 11.57
N GLU A 275 -21.39 12.79 11.51
CA GLU A 275 -22.18 13.50 12.51
C GLU A 275 -23.43 12.67 12.86
N LYS A 276 -23.51 12.16 14.10
CA LYS A 276 -24.61 11.31 14.61
C LYS A 276 -24.98 10.15 13.67
N GLY A 277 -23.97 9.49 13.12
CA GLY A 277 -24.13 8.34 12.22
C GLY A 277 -24.35 8.70 10.75
N ALA A 278 -24.61 9.97 10.41
CA ALA A 278 -24.65 10.43 9.03
C ALA A 278 -23.25 10.67 8.49
N LEU A 279 -23.00 10.28 7.23
CA LEU A 279 -21.72 10.47 6.55
C LEU A 279 -21.85 11.62 5.54
N ASN A 280 -20.89 12.54 5.55
CA ASN A 280 -20.66 13.51 4.49
C ASN A 280 -19.26 13.30 3.92
N ILE A 281 -19.19 13.02 2.61
CA ILE A 281 -17.95 12.65 1.93
C ILE A 281 -17.48 13.83 1.08
N GLU A 282 -16.31 14.37 1.41
CA GLU A 282 -15.70 15.47 0.68
C GLU A 282 -14.46 14.98 -0.07
N ARG A 283 -14.44 15.20 -1.39
CA ARG A 283 -13.23 14.99 -2.18
C ARG A 283 -12.26 16.15 -1.98
N LYS A 284 -11.05 15.85 -1.48
CA LYS A 284 -9.94 16.81 -1.35
C LYS A 284 -8.93 16.57 -2.46
N GLU A 285 -8.87 17.47 -3.42
CA GLU A 285 -7.91 17.37 -4.53
C GLU A 285 -6.50 17.74 -4.07
N ASP A 286 -5.51 16.97 -4.51
CA ASP A 286 -4.11 17.30 -4.28
C ASP A 286 -3.63 18.32 -5.33
N PHE A 287 -3.59 19.59 -4.93
CA PHE A 287 -3.12 20.68 -5.78
C PHE A 287 -1.60 20.64 -6.03
N THR A 288 -0.83 19.91 -5.20
CA THR A 288 0.62 19.77 -5.41
C THR A 288 0.93 18.96 -6.67
N ALA A 289 -0.01 18.11 -7.12
CA ALA A 289 0.10 17.39 -8.39
C ALA A 289 0.37 18.31 -9.60
N GLY A 290 -0.16 19.54 -9.59
CA GLY A 290 0.10 20.55 -10.62
C GLY A 290 1.55 21.03 -10.64
N LEU A 291 2.19 21.14 -9.47
CA LEU A 291 3.61 21.49 -9.34
C LEU A 291 4.50 20.32 -9.81
N TYR A 292 4.07 19.09 -9.55
CA TYR A 292 4.78 17.87 -9.97
C TYR A 292 4.51 17.43 -11.41
N LYS A 293 3.55 18.04 -12.14
CA LYS A 293 3.33 17.78 -13.58
C LYS A 293 4.58 18.05 -14.43
N THR A 294 5.50 18.89 -13.97
CA THR A 294 6.79 19.14 -14.64
C THR A 294 7.81 18.00 -14.43
N ARG A 295 7.58 17.06 -13.50
CA ARG A 295 8.42 15.87 -13.28
C ARG A 295 7.58 14.57 -13.26
N HIS A 296 7.32 14.08 -14.48
CA HIS A 296 7.20 12.66 -14.87
C HIS A 296 6.10 11.82 -14.20
N HIS A 297 4.90 11.84 -14.79
CA HIS A 297 3.69 11.09 -14.41
C HIS A 297 3.66 9.59 -14.82
N ARG A 298 4.82 8.95 -14.95
CA ARG A 298 4.87 7.48 -15.10
C ARG A 298 5.80 6.95 -14.02
N TYR A 299 5.62 5.69 -13.65
CA TYR A 299 6.68 4.91 -13.03
C TYR A 299 7.81 4.83 -14.06
N THR A 300 8.55 5.93 -14.20
CA THR A 300 9.59 6.10 -15.18
C THR A 300 10.78 5.27 -14.73
N PRO A 301 11.69 4.92 -15.65
CA PRO A 301 12.99 4.40 -15.26
C PRO A 301 13.63 5.23 -14.15
N ALA A 302 13.39 6.54 -14.07
CA ALA A 302 13.86 7.40 -13.00
C ALA A 302 13.25 7.07 -11.61
N VAL A 303 11.94 6.84 -11.49
CA VAL A 303 11.32 6.43 -10.21
C VAL A 303 11.76 5.02 -9.82
N PHE A 304 11.88 4.12 -10.81
CA PHE A 304 12.42 2.79 -10.57
C PHE A 304 13.89 2.85 -10.13
N VAL A 305 14.73 3.65 -10.79
CA VAL A 305 16.14 3.86 -10.45
C VAL A 305 16.26 4.55 -9.11
N ASP A 306 15.43 5.53 -8.80
CA ASP A 306 15.40 6.21 -7.51
C ASP A 306 14.99 5.26 -6.39
N HIS A 307 13.97 4.42 -6.61
CA HIS A 307 13.59 3.37 -5.67
C HIS A 307 14.71 2.32 -5.52
N MET A 308 15.28 1.85 -6.63
CA MET A 308 16.41 0.91 -6.62
C MET A 308 17.64 1.53 -5.96
N ALA A 309 17.89 2.82 -6.12
CA ALA A 309 18.94 3.53 -5.39
C ALA A 309 18.57 3.61 -3.92
N ARG A 310 17.40 4.10 -3.52
CA ARG A 310 17.06 4.20 -2.09
C ARG A 310 17.02 2.85 -1.37
N VAL A 311 16.59 1.78 -2.04
CA VAL A 311 16.51 0.43 -1.48
C VAL A 311 17.82 -0.34 -1.62
N HIS A 312 18.57 -0.16 -2.70
CA HIS A 312 19.78 -0.93 -3.04
C HIS A 312 21.03 -0.07 -3.31
N TRP A 313 21.10 1.18 -2.83
CA TRP A 313 22.23 2.09 -3.13
C TRP A 313 23.54 1.46 -2.70
N PHE A 314 23.56 0.76 -1.56
CA PHE A 314 24.76 0.12 -1.06
C PHE A 314 25.22 -1.02 -1.99
N GLU A 315 24.30 -1.88 -2.46
CA GLU A 315 24.61 -2.93 -3.43
C GLU A 315 25.10 -2.35 -4.77
N ILE A 316 24.47 -1.28 -5.24
CA ILE A 316 24.87 -0.58 -6.48
C ILE A 316 26.26 0.05 -6.29
N SER A 317 26.52 0.71 -5.16
CA SER A 317 27.83 1.29 -4.84
C SER A 317 28.92 0.22 -4.78
N LEU A 318 28.66 -0.93 -4.16
CA LEU A 318 29.60 -2.06 -4.15
C LEU A 318 29.89 -2.57 -5.57
N LEU A 319 28.86 -2.72 -6.41
CA LEU A 319 29.03 -3.16 -7.79
C LEU A 319 29.88 -2.17 -8.59
N VAL A 320 29.64 -0.86 -8.44
CA VAL A 320 30.42 0.20 -9.11
C VAL A 320 31.86 0.21 -8.63
N ILE A 321 32.10 0.11 -7.32
CA ILE A 321 33.45 0.01 -6.74
C ILE A 321 34.19 -1.21 -7.28
N MET A 322 33.51 -2.35 -7.38
CA MET A 322 34.09 -3.58 -7.95
C MET A 322 34.48 -3.39 -9.43
N ILE A 323 33.61 -2.80 -10.24
CA ILE A 323 33.88 -2.50 -11.66
C ILE A 323 35.04 -1.51 -11.81
N MET A 324 35.05 -0.42 -11.03
CA MET A 324 36.13 0.57 -11.06
C MET A 324 37.47 -0.04 -10.65
N GLY A 325 37.49 -0.89 -9.62
CA GLY A 325 38.69 -1.62 -9.21
C GLY A 325 39.25 -2.51 -10.31
N ILE A 326 38.38 -3.19 -11.06
CA ILE A 326 38.77 -4.00 -12.22
C ILE A 326 39.32 -3.12 -13.35
N ILE A 327 38.66 -2.00 -13.67
CA ILE A 327 39.10 -1.08 -14.74
C ILE A 327 40.45 -0.44 -14.42
N ILE A 328 40.60 0.14 -13.21
CA ILE A 328 41.85 0.77 -12.75
C ILE A 328 42.99 -0.23 -12.85
N TYR A 329 42.76 -1.48 -12.44
CA TYR A 329 43.76 -2.52 -12.57
C TYR A 329 44.21 -2.73 -14.03
N PHE A 330 43.27 -2.86 -14.98
CA PHE A 330 43.62 -3.05 -16.39
C PHE A 330 44.31 -1.82 -17.01
N ILE A 331 43.99 -0.61 -16.54
CA ILE A 331 44.67 0.63 -16.96
C ILE A 331 46.11 0.65 -16.44
N ILE A 332 46.33 0.34 -15.17
CA ILE A 332 47.67 0.28 -14.58
C ILE A 332 48.50 -0.80 -15.27
N ARG A 333 47.91 -1.97 -15.55
CA ARG A 333 48.60 -3.07 -16.26
C ARG A 333 48.93 -2.75 -17.72
N LYS A 334 48.17 -1.90 -18.42
CA LYS A 334 48.53 -1.47 -19.78
C LYS A 334 49.67 -0.44 -19.81
N ARG A 335 49.97 0.18 -18.67
CA ARG A 335 51.02 1.21 -18.52
C ARG A 335 52.34 0.67 -17.94
N ILE A 336 52.35 -0.59 -17.46
CA ILE A 336 53.53 -1.34 -17.01
C ILE A 336 53.79 -2.41 -18.05
#